data_AF-A0A7W1UG80-F1
#
_entry.id   AF-A0A7W1UG80-F1
#
_cell.length_a   1.000
_cell.length_b   1.000
_cell.length_c   1.000
_cell.angle_alpha   90.00
_cell.angle_beta   90.00
_cell.angle_gamma   90.00
#
_symmetry.space_group_name_H-M   'P 1'
#
loop_
_entity.id
_entity.type
_entity.pdbx_description
1 polymer ?
#
loop_
_entity_poly.entity_id
_entity_poly.type
_entity_poly.pdbx_seq_one_letter_code
_entity_poly.pdbx_strand_id
1 'polypeptide(L)'
;MCSARLAPRNHLWAYHFVATRTIKVHPLPLLIIVDEDTRECLAIEVARPLRADDGLHRCAELFVQHRPPAYIRSDNGPESTAKPFGNASNI
;
A
#
# COMPACT_ATOMS: atom_id res chain seq x y z
N MET A 1 3.03 -6.86 17.84
CA MET A 1 2.18 -7.87 18.50
C MET A 1 1.24 -8.45 17.46
N CYS A 2 1.30 -9.77 17.24
CA CYS A 2 0.48 -10.50 16.28
C CYS A 2 -1.00 -10.49 16.70
N SER A 3 -1.87 -9.80 15.94
CA SER A 3 -3.32 -9.95 16.06
C SER A 3 -3.79 -10.86 14.93
N ALA A 4 -3.56 -12.17 15.06
CA ALA A 4 -4.20 -13.14 14.19
C ALA A 4 -5.65 -13.30 14.66
N ARG A 5 -6.53 -12.39 14.22
CA ARG A 5 -7.98 -12.57 14.32
C ARG A 5 -8.37 -13.51 13.18
N LEU A 6 -9.11 -14.59 13.48
CA LEU A 6 -9.92 -15.27 12.46
C LEU A 6 -11.07 -14.32 12.07
N ALA A 7 -10.79 -13.27 11.32
CA ALA A 7 -11.85 -12.48 10.70
C ALA A 7 -12.16 -13.09 9.32
N PRO A 8 -13.37 -12.87 8.78
CA PRO A 8 -13.73 -13.36 7.46
C PRO A 8 -12.78 -12.81 6.39
N ARG A 9 -12.57 -13.55 5.29
CA ARG A 9 -11.75 -13.07 4.14
C ARG A 9 -12.24 -11.70 3.67
N ASN A 10 -11.33 -10.82 3.27
CA ASN A 10 -11.62 -9.43 2.89
C ASN A 10 -12.28 -8.65 4.02
N HIS A 11 -11.82 -8.77 5.26
CA HIS A 11 -12.36 -7.99 6.37
C HIS A 11 -11.46 -6.79 6.70
N LEU A 12 -10.15 -7.00 6.77
CA LEU A 12 -9.17 -5.94 6.98
C LEU A 12 -8.16 -5.91 5.84
N TRP A 13 -8.12 -4.81 5.10
CA TRP A 13 -7.05 -4.53 4.16
C TRP A 13 -6.05 -3.56 4.77
N ALA A 14 -4.77 -3.82 4.56
CA ALA A 14 -3.71 -2.88 4.85
C ALA A 14 -2.97 -2.54 3.55
N TYR A 15 -2.72 -1.25 3.34
CA TYR A 15 -1.85 -0.80 2.27
C TYR A 15 -0.64 -0.07 2.81
N HIS A 16 0.50 -0.29 2.17
CA HIS A 16 1.81 0.19 2.60
C HIS A 16 2.59 0.72 1.40
N PHE A 17 3.26 1.86 1.60
CA PHE A 17 4.20 2.41 0.63
C PHE A 17 5.62 2.03 1.03
N VAL A 18 6.34 1.35 0.13
CA VAL A 18 7.71 0.89 0.35
C VAL A 18 8.60 1.46 -0.74
N ALA A 19 9.68 2.14 -0.37
CA ALA A 19 10.72 2.51 -1.33
C ALA A 19 11.81 1.45 -1.36
N THR A 20 11.97 0.76 -2.49
CA THR A 20 13.11 -0.14 -2.71
C THR A 20 14.20 0.55 -3.53
N ARG A 21 15.45 0.14 -3.34
CA ARG A 21 16.57 0.56 -4.18
C ARG A 21 16.96 -0.59 -5.09
N THR A 22 16.81 -0.40 -6.39
CA THR A 22 17.44 -1.30 -7.37
C THR A 22 18.92 -0.93 -7.49
N ILE A 23 19.72 -1.76 -8.17
CA ILE A 23 21.12 -1.48 -8.53
C ILE A 23 21.30 -0.09 -9.16
N LYS A 24 20.24 0.46 -9.79
CA LYS A 24 20.19 1.86 -10.21
C LYS A 24 19.90 2.77 -9.02
N VAL A 25 20.71 3.82 -8.85
CA VAL A 25 20.79 4.80 -7.74
C VAL A 25 19.45 5.42 -7.30
N HIS A 26 18.35 5.26 -8.05
CA HIS A 26 17.09 5.95 -7.80
C HIS A 26 16.10 5.04 -7.08
N PRO A 27 15.46 5.52 -6.00
CA PRO A 27 14.44 4.76 -5.30
C PRO A 27 13.26 4.44 -6.24
N LEU A 28 12.73 3.24 -6.09
CA LEU A 28 11.53 2.73 -6.73
C LEU A 28 10.45 2.63 -5.67
N PRO A 29 9.45 3.52 -5.67
CA PRO A 29 8.35 3.41 -4.76
C PRO A 29 7.41 2.30 -5.22
N LEU A 30 6.93 1.55 -4.24
CA LEU A 30 6.06 0.40 -4.35
C LEU A 30 4.84 0.66 -3.47
N LEU A 31 3.65 0.40 -4.00
CA LEU A 31 2.43 0.28 -3.21
C LEU A 31 2.14 -1.22 -3.06
N ILE A 32 1.94 -1.66 -1.83
CA ILE A 32 1.59 -3.04 -1.52
C ILE A 32 0.26 -3.02 -0.79
N ILE A 33 -0.71 -3.80 -1.28
CA ILE A 33 -2.01 -3.99 -0.65
C ILE A 33 -2.12 -5.45 -0.24
N VAL A 34 -2.34 -5.67 1.06
CA VAL A 34 -2.49 -7.00 1.65
C VAL A 34 -3.82 -7.11 2.38
N ASP A 35 -4.41 -8.29 2.31
CA ASP A 35 -5.47 -8.71 3.20
C ASP A 35 -4.82 -9.23 4.49
N GLU A 36 -5.04 -8.56 5.62
CA GLU A 36 -4.39 -8.87 6.89
C GLU A 36 -4.93 -10.16 7.55
N ASP A 37 -6.18 -10.51 7.26
CA ASP A 37 -6.82 -11.70 7.85
C ASP A 37 -6.33 -12.98 7.20
N THR A 38 -6.12 -12.95 5.88
CA THR A 38 -5.61 -14.08 5.09
C THR A 38 -4.12 -14.03 4.85
N ARG A 39 -3.48 -12.88 5.11
CA ARG A 39 -2.10 -12.56 4.73
C ARG A 39 -1.87 -12.68 3.21
N GLU A 40 -2.91 -12.53 2.42
CA GLU A 40 -2.86 -12.62 0.96
C GLU A 40 -2.46 -11.26 0.37
N CYS A 41 -1.52 -11.26 -0.58
CA CYS A 41 -1.13 -10.06 -1.30
C CYS A 41 -2.11 -9.82 -2.45
N LEU A 42 -2.89 -8.75 -2.37
CA LEU A 42 -3.93 -8.42 -3.35
C LEU A 42 -3.35 -7.65 -4.55
N ALA A 43 -2.40 -6.75 -4.30
CA ALA A 43 -1.74 -6.00 -5.35
C ALA A 43 -0.34 -5.52 -4.92
N ILE A 44 0.56 -5.48 -5.91
CA ILE A 44 1.84 -4.78 -5.82
C ILE A 44 1.93 -3.87 -7.04
N GLU A 45 2.08 -2.57 -6.83
CA GLU A 45 2.16 -1.58 -7.89
C GLU A 45 3.47 -0.80 -7.79
N VAL A 46 4.10 -0.57 -8.94
CA VAL A 46 5.36 0.17 -9.06
C VAL A 46 5.13 1.36 -9.99
N ALA A 47 5.18 2.58 -9.47
CA ALA A 47 4.95 3.79 -10.27
C ALA A 47 6.00 4.87 -10.02
N ARG A 48 6.23 5.75 -10.99
CA ARG A 48 7.07 6.96 -10.85
C ARG A 48 6.33 8.14 -11.48
N PRO A 49 5.75 9.07 -10.71
CA PRO A 49 5.65 9.12 -9.24
C PRO A 49 4.55 8.20 -8.68
N LEU A 50 4.66 7.86 -7.40
CA LEU A 50 3.62 7.16 -6.64
C LEU A 50 3.12 8.10 -5.53
N ARG A 51 1.80 8.26 -5.42
CA ARG A 51 1.09 9.18 -4.54
C ARG A 51 0.14 8.44 -3.61
N ALA A 52 -0.29 9.11 -2.54
CA ALA A 52 -1.29 8.58 -1.63
C ALA A 52 -2.63 8.26 -2.33
N ASP A 53 -3.05 9.09 -3.29
CA ASP A 53 -4.25 8.85 -4.12
C ASP A 53 -4.18 7.55 -4.93
N ASP A 54 -3.00 7.14 -5.39
CA ASP A 54 -2.83 5.89 -6.14
C ASP A 54 -3.19 4.68 -5.27
N GLY A 55 -2.89 4.76 -3.96
CA GLY A 55 -3.31 3.78 -2.96
C GLY A 55 -4.83 3.63 -2.88
N LEU A 56 -5.56 4.74 -2.87
CA LEU A 56 -7.02 4.74 -2.81
C LEU A 56 -7.64 4.28 -4.12
N HIS A 57 -7.10 4.73 -5.25
CA HIS A 57 -7.55 4.30 -6.58
C HIS A 57 -7.41 2.78 -6.73
N ARG A 58 -6.25 2.24 -6.36
CA ARG A 58 -6.00 0.81 -6.45
C ARG A 58 -6.86 0.01 -5.47
N CYS A 59 -7.11 0.52 -4.26
CA CYS A 59 -8.10 -0.07 -3.35
C CYS A 59 -9.50 -0.12 -4.00
N ALA A 60 -9.92 0.96 -4.67
CA ALA A 60 -11.22 1.01 -5.33
C ALA A 60 -11.34 0.00 -6.48
N GLU A 61 -10.28 -0.17 -7.29
CA GLU A 61 -10.25 -1.22 -8.32
C GLU A 61 -10.35 -2.62 -7.71
N LEU A 62 -9.65 -2.86 -6.59
CA LEU A 62 -9.71 -4.14 -5.88
C LEU A 62 -11.09 -4.39 -5.26
N PHE A 63 -11.89 -3.37 -4.91
CA PHE A 63 -13.28 -3.56 -4.46
C PHE A 63 -14.19 -4.12 -5.54
N VAL A 64 -13.84 -3.95 -6.82
CA VAL A 64 -14.61 -4.54 -7.93
C VAL A 64 -14.20 -6.00 -8.13
N GLN A 65 -12.91 -6.30 -7.94
CA GLN A 65 -12.36 -7.64 -8.13
C GLN A 65 -12.61 -8.57 -6.95
N HIS A 66 -12.64 -8.03 -5.74
CA HIS A 66 -12.84 -8.73 -4.48
C HIS A 66 -14.08 -8.20 -3.76
N ARG A 67 -14.50 -8.83 -2.65
CA ARG A 67 -15.52 -8.22 -1.80
C ARG A 67 -14.93 -6.98 -1.11
N PRO A 68 -15.71 -5.90 -0.94
CA PRO A 68 -15.24 -4.71 -0.24
C PRO A 68 -14.88 -5.06 1.21
N PRO A 69 -13.75 -4.56 1.73
CA PRO A 69 -13.34 -4.80 3.10
C PRO A 69 -14.26 -4.08 4.09
N ALA A 70 -14.40 -4.66 5.28
CA ALA A 70 -15.09 -3.98 6.38
C ALA A 70 -14.26 -2.81 6.93
N TYR A 71 -12.93 -2.94 6.90
CA TYR A 71 -12.00 -1.95 7.39
C TYR A 71 -10.77 -1.84 6.48
N ILE A 72 -10.27 -0.61 6.32
CA ILE A 72 -9.03 -0.32 5.60
C ILE A 72 -8.09 0.38 6.56
N ARG A 73 -6.93 -0.21 6.79
CA ARG A 73 -5.85 0.40 7.54
C ARG A 73 -4.89 1.07 6.56
N SER A 74 -4.82 2.38 6.66
CA SER A 74 -3.76 3.16 6.04
C SER A 74 -2.54 3.15 6.95
N ASP A 75 -1.40 2.69 6.46
CA ASP A 75 -0.12 2.88 7.13
C ASP A 75 0.57 4.18 6.65
N ASN A 76 -0.22 5.15 6.16
CA ASN A 76 0.31 6.47 5.88
C ASN A 76 0.65 7.16 7.20
N GLY A 77 1.92 7.12 7.58
CA GLY A 77 2.46 8.16 8.44
C GLY A 77 2.14 9.54 7.84
N PRO A 78 1.95 10.59 8.66
CA PRO A 78 1.57 11.93 8.20
C PRO A 78 2.52 12.53 7.15
N GLU A 79 3.71 11.97 7.00
CA GLU A 79 4.70 12.29 5.98
C GLU A 79 4.40 11.74 4.56
N SER A 80 3.50 10.77 4.41
CA SER A 80 3.20 10.08 3.14
C SER A 80 2.14 10.80 2.28
N THR A 81 1.27 11.62 2.89
CA THR A 81 0.14 12.26 2.19
C THR A 81 0.51 13.56 1.49
N ALA A 82 1.67 14.16 1.80
CA ALA A 82 2.01 15.52 1.35
C ALA A 82 3.15 15.60 0.33
N LYS A 83 3.93 14.52 0.12
CA LYS A 83 5.09 14.55 -0.79
C LYS A 83 5.08 13.33 -1.72
N PRO A 84 5.17 13.50 -3.05
CA PRO A 84 5.42 12.38 -3.94
C PRO A 84 6.73 11.69 -3.53
N PHE A 85 6.79 10.36 -3.68
CA PHE A 85 8.03 9.60 -3.51
C PHE A 85 9.02 9.97 -4.63
N GLY A 86 9.67 11.11 -4.45
CA GLY A 86 10.47 11.76 -5.48
C GLY A 86 10.77 13.18 -5.02
N ASN A 87 11.92 13.32 -4.37
CA ASN A 87 12.87 14.45 -4.39
C ASN A 87 13.95 14.14 -3.34
N ALA A 88 14.76 13.11 -3.58
CA ALA A 88 16.02 12.96 -2.87
C ALA A 88 17.03 13.97 -3.46
N SER A 89 16.81 15.26 -3.19
CA SER A 89 17.88 16.24 -3.22
C SER A 89 18.58 16.15 -1.86
N ASN A 90 19.67 15.39 -1.85
CA ASN A 90 20.83 15.57 -0.98
C ASN A 90 20.60 15.59 0.55
N ILE A 91 20.62 14.42 1.21
CA ILE A 91 21.10 14.22 2.59
C ILE A 91 21.80 12.86 2.66
#